data_AF-A0AAE1QWY3-F1
#
_entry.id   AF-A0AAE1QWY3-F1
#
_cell.length_a   1.000
_cell.length_b   1.000
_cell.length_c   1.000
_cell.angle_alpha   90.00
_cell.angle_beta   90.00
_cell.angle_gamma   90.00
#
_symmetry.space_group_name_H-M   'P 1'
#
loop_
_entity.id
_entity.type
_entity.pdbx_description
1 polymer ?
#
loop_
_entity_poly.entity_id
_entity_poly.type
_entity_poly.pdbx_seq_one_letter_code
_entity_poly.pdbx_strand_id
1 'polypeptide(L)'
;MEPLPSLPKNLDVENVKQVVSKLILEEPLSHLNQKEWTFSISPQNGGVKSSEHVLQNVTLKDSLSMTLEENGERRYFIIIPSKTLRVVINVRVYPFTLIYMYTILIIPTLKEEDIPMGKGPSHTLLTHLEMSLKQDARSTMPVDSRMKVLLWNCRGCNNPDFKRIFKSIVEWNNPSIICLTETIM
;
A
#
# COMPACT_ATOMS: atom_id res chain seq x y z
N MET A 1 30.41 26.52 52.75
CA MET A 1 29.27 26.81 51.85
C MET A 1 29.85 26.93 50.45
N GLU A 2 29.77 25.87 49.67
CA GLU A 2 30.22 25.86 48.28
C GLU A 2 29.10 26.39 47.37
N PRO A 3 29.39 27.22 46.35
CA PRO A 3 28.38 27.67 45.41
C PRO A 3 28.06 26.56 44.38
N LEU A 4 26.77 26.35 44.14
CA LEU A 4 26.27 25.43 43.10
C LEU A 4 26.72 25.88 41.70
N PRO A 5 27.01 24.94 40.78
CA PRO A 5 27.30 25.27 39.39
C PRO A 5 26.02 25.74 38.68
N SER A 6 26.13 26.85 37.98
CA SER A 6 25.07 27.46 37.16
C SER A 6 24.69 26.58 35.98
N LEU A 7 23.39 26.38 35.76
CA LEU A 7 22.83 25.77 34.55
C LEU A 7 23.25 26.53 33.28
N PRO A 8 23.61 25.84 32.19
CA PRO A 8 23.79 26.50 30.90
C PRO A 8 22.46 27.01 30.35
N LYS A 9 22.43 28.31 30.03
CA LYS A 9 21.35 28.98 29.31
C LYS A 9 21.55 28.77 27.80
N ASN A 10 20.43 28.58 27.10
CA ASN A 10 20.27 28.58 25.64
C ASN A 10 20.76 27.31 24.91
N LEU A 11 19.83 26.36 24.69
CA LEU A 11 19.84 25.57 23.46
C LEU A 11 19.00 26.34 22.43
N ASP A 12 19.67 26.80 21.38
CA ASP A 12 19.07 27.34 20.15
C ASP A 12 18.13 26.30 19.52
N VAL A 13 16.82 26.59 19.54
CA VAL A 13 15.78 25.74 18.94
C VAL A 13 15.69 25.93 17.41
N GLU A 14 16.49 26.82 16.82
CA GLU A 14 16.40 27.14 15.38
C GLU A 14 17.33 26.34 14.45
N ASN A 15 18.25 25.50 14.97
CA ASN A 15 19.25 24.82 14.13
C ASN A 15 19.05 23.33 13.85
N VAL A 16 17.84 22.78 14.05
CA VAL A 16 17.49 21.40 13.64
C VAL A 16 16.64 21.37 12.36
N LYS A 17 16.71 22.42 11.53
CA LYS A 17 15.99 22.52 10.24
C LYS A 17 16.82 22.25 8.99
N GLN A 18 18.08 21.83 9.12
CA GLN A 18 18.89 21.45 7.97
C GLN A 18 19.38 20.01 8.10
N VAL A 19 19.22 19.28 7.01
CA VAL A 19 19.60 17.87 6.79
C VAL A 19 18.52 16.84 7.12
N VAL A 20 17.31 17.04 6.59
CA VAL A 20 16.46 15.93 6.15
C VAL A 20 15.92 16.24 4.75
N SER A 21 16.56 15.61 3.76
CA SER A 21 15.98 15.13 2.50
C SER A 21 15.20 16.14 1.64
N LYS A 22 15.95 16.78 0.73
CA LYS A 22 15.46 17.20 -0.60
C LYS A 22 14.90 15.98 -1.35
N LEU A 23 13.60 15.75 -1.23
CA LEU A 23 12.73 15.14 -2.24
C LEU A 23 11.31 15.63 -1.93
N ILE A 24 11.18 16.95 -1.90
CA ILE A 24 9.92 17.64 -1.75
C ILE A 24 9.40 17.86 -3.18
N LEU A 25 8.46 16.99 -3.58
CA LEU A 25 7.55 17.25 -4.69
C LEU A 25 6.42 18.15 -4.13
N GLU A 26 6.73 19.43 -3.92
CA GLU A 26 5.72 20.47 -3.69
C GLU A 26 5.25 20.97 -5.06
N GLU A 27 4.38 20.19 -5.70
CA GLU A 27 3.33 20.81 -6.49
C GLU A 27 2.02 20.51 -5.76
N PRO A 28 1.23 21.53 -5.39
CA PRO A 28 -0.09 21.30 -4.86
C PRO A 28 -0.92 20.58 -5.94
N LEU A 29 -1.33 19.35 -5.65
CA LEU A 29 -2.24 18.56 -6.50
C LEU A 29 -3.67 19.15 -6.53
N SER A 30 -3.82 20.47 -6.47
CA SER A 30 -5.10 21.19 -6.53
C SER A 30 -5.86 21.02 -7.85
N HIS A 31 -5.26 20.34 -8.84
CA HIS A 31 -5.87 20.06 -10.14
C HIS A 31 -6.22 18.59 -10.36
N LEU A 32 -5.86 17.69 -9.45
CA LEU A 32 -6.37 16.33 -9.52
C LEU A 32 -7.83 16.39 -9.08
N ASN A 33 -8.74 16.22 -10.04
CA ASN A 33 -10.17 16.07 -9.81
C ASN A 33 -10.39 14.81 -8.94
N GLN A 34 -10.16 14.95 -7.63
CA GLN A 34 -10.43 13.95 -6.61
C GLN A 34 -11.94 13.82 -6.53
N LYS A 35 -12.50 13.02 -7.42
CA LYS A 35 -13.82 12.45 -7.18
C LYS A 35 -13.65 11.59 -5.93
N GLU A 36 -14.16 12.07 -4.80
CA GLU A 36 -14.21 11.34 -3.53
C GLU A 36 -14.99 10.04 -3.77
N TRP A 37 -14.26 8.98 -4.09
CA TRP A 37 -14.83 7.65 -4.11
C TRP A 37 -14.78 7.12 -2.68
N THR A 38 -15.86 7.35 -1.95
CA THR A 38 -16.15 6.63 -0.71
C THR A 38 -16.45 5.18 -1.09
N PHE A 39 -15.47 4.30 -0.91
CA PHE A 39 -15.70 2.88 -1.06
C PHE A 39 -16.59 2.41 0.10
N SER A 40 -17.79 1.93 -0.21
CA SER A 40 -18.62 1.21 0.75
C SER A 40 -17.97 -0.15 1.00
N ILE A 41 -17.24 -0.24 2.11
CA ILE A 41 -16.85 -1.52 2.68
C ILE A 41 -18.15 -2.23 3.06
N SER A 42 -18.56 -3.27 2.33
CA SER A 42 -19.68 -4.10 2.77
C SER A 42 -19.27 -4.81 4.06
N PRO A 43 -19.89 -4.51 5.21
CA PRO A 43 -19.68 -5.31 6.41
C PRO A 43 -20.19 -6.71 6.13
N GLN A 44 -19.35 -7.73 6.33
CA GLN A 44 -19.86 -9.10 6.35
C GLN A 44 -20.77 -9.23 7.57
N ASN A 45 -22.07 -9.32 7.32
CA ASN A 45 -23.11 -9.48 8.34
C ASN A 45 -22.91 -10.81 9.07
N GLY A 46 -22.62 -10.76 10.36
CA GLY A 46 -22.59 -11.93 11.23
C GLY A 46 -22.15 -11.56 12.64
N GLY A 47 -23.10 -11.29 13.52
CA GLY A 47 -22.83 -10.88 14.90
C GLY A 47 -22.18 -11.98 15.72
N VAL A 48 -20.87 -11.88 15.94
CA VAL A 48 -20.16 -12.43 17.11
C VAL A 48 -19.12 -11.40 17.53
N LYS A 49 -19.21 -10.89 18.76
CA LYS A 49 -18.22 -9.98 19.37
C LYS A 49 -16.95 -10.74 19.78
N SER A 50 -16.40 -11.53 18.86
CA SER A 50 -15.02 -11.97 18.93
C SER A 50 -14.24 -10.90 18.17
N SER A 51 -13.23 -10.30 18.80
CA SER A 51 -12.25 -9.42 18.16
C SER A 51 -11.36 -10.24 17.22
N GLU A 52 -11.97 -11.02 16.34
CA GLU A 52 -11.28 -11.72 15.29
C GLU A 52 -10.80 -10.63 14.34
N HIS A 53 -9.48 -10.48 14.27
CA HIS A 53 -8.81 -9.53 13.41
C HIS A 53 -9.05 -9.94 11.95
N VAL A 54 -10.26 -9.70 11.45
CA VAL A 54 -10.69 -10.10 10.12
C VAL A 54 -9.82 -9.38 9.12
N LEU A 55 -9.04 -10.19 8.42
CA LEU A 55 -8.18 -9.77 7.35
C LEU A 55 -9.06 -9.29 6.18
N GLN A 56 -9.04 -7.99 5.91
CA GLN A 56 -9.88 -7.45 4.84
C GLN A 56 -9.16 -7.52 3.49
N ASN A 57 -9.73 -8.27 2.56
CA ASN A 57 -9.24 -8.31 1.17
C ASN A 57 -9.89 -7.20 0.35
N VAL A 58 -9.06 -6.39 -0.32
CA VAL A 58 -9.49 -5.28 -1.19
C VAL A 58 -8.85 -5.48 -2.56
N THR A 59 -9.66 -5.63 -3.61
CA THR A 59 -9.14 -5.67 -4.98
C THR A 59 -9.10 -4.26 -5.54
N LEU A 60 -7.91 -3.80 -5.90
CA LEU A 60 -7.66 -2.45 -6.40
C LEU A 60 -8.04 -2.37 -7.88
N LYS A 61 -9.02 -1.56 -8.25
CA LYS A 61 -9.35 -1.28 -9.66
C LYS A 61 -8.78 0.05 -10.12
N ASP A 62 -8.92 1.05 -9.25
CA ASP A 62 -8.45 2.42 -9.44
C ASP A 62 -7.58 2.85 -8.25
N SER A 63 -7.37 4.15 -8.06
CA SER A 63 -6.71 4.65 -6.85
C SER A 63 -7.54 4.36 -5.60
N LEU A 64 -6.88 3.99 -4.50
CA LEU A 64 -7.49 3.77 -3.19
C LEU A 64 -6.99 4.82 -2.21
N SER A 65 -7.92 5.52 -1.57
CA SER A 65 -7.65 6.38 -0.43
C SER A 65 -8.36 5.79 0.78
N MET A 66 -7.65 5.65 1.90
CA MET A 66 -8.24 5.17 3.15
C MET A 66 -7.60 5.83 4.35
N THR A 67 -8.36 5.90 5.44
CA THR A 67 -7.90 6.40 6.74
C THR A 67 -7.83 5.25 7.74
N LEU A 68 -6.73 5.18 8.48
CA LEU A 68 -6.60 4.31 9.64
C LEU A 68 -6.58 5.21 10.88
N GLU A 69 -7.44 4.89 11.83
CA GLU A 69 -7.44 5.50 13.15
C GLU A 69 -6.17 5.08 13.88
N GLU A 70 -5.49 6.06 14.48
CA GLU A 70 -4.46 5.75 15.45
C GLU A 70 -5.07 4.92 16.58
N ASN A 71 -4.29 3.97 17.09
CA ASN A 71 -4.73 3.03 18.13
C ASN A 71 -5.76 1.99 17.66
N GLY A 72 -6.11 1.96 16.38
CA GLY A 72 -6.94 0.91 15.80
C GLY A 72 -6.08 -0.17 15.14
N GLU A 73 -6.01 -1.38 15.71
CA GLU A 73 -5.34 -2.48 15.01
C GLU A 73 -6.20 -2.94 13.82
N ARG A 74 -5.71 -2.72 12.61
CA ARG A 74 -6.40 -3.12 11.36
C ARG A 74 -5.42 -3.67 10.34
N ARG A 75 -5.88 -4.67 9.59
CA ARG A 75 -5.09 -5.41 8.59
C ARG A 75 -5.85 -5.48 7.27
N TYR A 76 -5.19 -5.08 6.20
CA TYR A 76 -5.73 -5.12 4.84
C TYR A 76 -4.78 -5.84 3.91
N PHE A 77 -5.31 -6.74 3.09
CA PHE A 77 -4.62 -7.22 1.90
C PHE A 77 -5.21 -6.55 0.68
N ILE A 78 -4.36 -5.81 0.00
CA ILE A 78 -4.74 -5.06 -1.19
C ILE A 78 -4.17 -5.81 -2.39
N ILE A 79 -5.05 -6.39 -3.18
CA ILE A 79 -4.71 -7.17 -4.37
C ILE A 79 -4.70 -6.21 -5.55
N ILE A 80 -3.53 -6.06 -6.17
CA ILE A 80 -3.31 -5.19 -7.30
C ILE A 80 -3.31 -6.05 -8.58
N PRO A 81 -4.15 -5.71 -9.59
CA PRO A 81 -4.26 -6.47 -10.82
C PRO A 81 -2.94 -6.58 -11.57
N SER A 82 -2.72 -7.70 -12.25
CA SER A 82 -1.49 -8.02 -13.01
C SER A 82 -1.19 -7.06 -14.16
N LYS A 83 -2.17 -6.28 -14.61
CA LYS A 83 -2.01 -5.24 -15.65
C LYS A 83 -1.36 -3.95 -15.13
N THR A 84 -1.02 -3.89 -13.85
CA THR A 84 -0.42 -2.70 -13.21
C THR A 84 1.08 -2.63 -13.51
N LEU A 85 1.53 -1.54 -14.12
CA LEU A 85 2.95 -1.27 -14.40
C LEU A 85 3.70 -0.88 -13.13
N ARG A 86 3.11 0.03 -12.36
CA ARG A 86 3.72 0.65 -11.18
C ARG A 86 2.64 0.91 -10.13
N VAL A 87 3.02 0.81 -8.86
CA VAL A 87 2.17 1.20 -7.73
C VAL A 87 2.92 2.25 -6.94
N VAL A 88 2.24 3.35 -6.63
CA VAL A 88 2.73 4.37 -5.70
C VAL A 88 1.90 4.29 -4.43
N ILE A 89 2.56 4.16 -3.28
CA ILE A 89 1.93 4.15 -1.96
C ILE A 89 2.43 5.38 -1.22
N ASN A 90 1.51 6.26 -0.85
CA ASN A 90 1.80 7.45 -0.05
C ASN A 90 1.09 7.32 1.29
N VAL A 91 1.86 7.31 2.38
CA VAL A 91 1.35 7.24 3.74
C VAL A 91 1.64 8.57 4.41
N ARG A 92 0.59 9.26 4.87
CA ARG A 92 0.68 10.54 5.56
C ARG A 92 0.05 10.45 6.93
N VAL A 93 0.64 11.13 7.90
CA VAL A 93 0.10 11.29 9.25
C VAL A 93 -0.43 12.70 9.36
N TYR A 94 -1.70 12.85 9.76
CA TYR A 94 -2.29 14.16 10.02
C TYR A 94 -2.45 14.36 11.53
N PRO A 95 -1.69 15.31 12.13
CA PRO A 95 -1.71 15.55 13.58
C PRO A 95 -2.81 16.55 14.00
N PHE A 96 -3.75 16.89 13.13
CA PHE A 96 -4.67 18.02 13.34
C PHE A 96 -5.91 17.67 14.18
N THR A 97 -6.13 16.39 14.49
CA THR A 97 -7.27 15.91 15.27
C THR A 97 -6.81 15.34 16.61
N LEU A 98 -7.69 15.35 17.62
CA LEU A 98 -7.47 14.67 18.92
C LEU A 98 -7.20 13.16 18.79
N ILE A 99 -7.37 12.61 17.59
CA ILE A 99 -7.11 11.24 17.18
C ILE A 99 -6.14 11.36 16.01
N TYR A 100 -4.90 10.86 16.09
CA TYR A 100 -4.06 10.85 14.91
C TYR A 100 -4.68 9.94 13.84
N MET A 101 -4.58 10.35 12.58
CA MET A 101 -5.08 9.52 11.47
C MET A 101 -3.97 9.32 10.45
N TYR A 102 -3.82 8.06 10.02
CA TYR A 102 -2.97 7.70 8.90
C TYR A 102 -3.82 7.72 7.64
N THR A 103 -3.51 8.60 6.70
CA THR A 103 -4.10 8.56 5.37
C THR A 103 -3.16 7.80 4.44
N ILE A 104 -3.67 6.74 3.83
CA ILE A 104 -2.95 5.92 2.87
C ILE A 104 -3.59 6.11 1.51
N LEU A 105 -2.78 6.55 0.55
CA LEU A 105 -3.16 6.72 -0.85
C LEU A 105 -2.34 5.74 -1.69
N ILE A 106 -3.02 4.85 -2.39
CA ILE A 106 -2.43 3.86 -3.28
C ILE A 106 -2.90 4.18 -4.70
N ILE A 107 -1.95 4.47 -5.58
CA ILE A 107 -2.21 4.85 -6.97
C ILE A 107 -1.59 3.77 -7.85
N PRO A 108 -2.40 2.87 -8.46
CA PRO A 108 -1.93 1.98 -9.49
C PRO A 108 -1.81 2.73 -10.81
N THR A 109 -0.69 2.56 -11.50
CA THR A 109 -0.50 2.98 -12.89
C THR A 109 -0.64 1.73 -13.76
N LEU A 110 -1.72 1.64 -14.52
CA LEU A 110 -1.94 0.55 -15.46
C LEU A 110 -0.97 0.67 -16.64
N LYS A 111 -0.55 -0.46 -17.22
CA LYS A 111 0.02 -0.44 -18.56
C LYS A 111 -1.07 0.07 -19.49
N GLU A 112 -0.76 1.10 -20.28
CA GLU A 112 -1.56 1.40 -21.46
C GLU A 112 -1.56 0.09 -22.26
N GLU A 113 -2.72 -0.58 -22.31
CA GLU A 113 -2.84 -1.77 -23.15
C GLU A 113 -2.40 -1.31 -24.53
N ASP A 114 -1.44 -2.00 -25.14
CA ASP A 114 -1.04 -1.74 -26.51
C ASP A 114 -2.33 -1.77 -27.33
N ILE A 115 -2.89 -0.58 -27.59
CA ILE A 115 -4.09 -0.43 -28.40
C ILE A 115 -3.71 -1.16 -29.67
N PRO A 116 -4.41 -2.25 -30.05
CA PRO A 116 -3.99 -3.06 -31.16
C PRO A 116 -3.92 -2.13 -32.37
N MET A 117 -2.69 -1.73 -32.67
CA MET A 117 -2.38 -0.71 -33.66
C MET A 117 -2.97 -1.27 -34.94
N GLY A 118 -4.04 -0.63 -35.44
CA GLY A 118 -4.97 -1.22 -36.38
C GLY A 118 -4.26 -2.03 -37.44
N LYS A 119 -4.32 -3.37 -37.33
CA LYS A 119 -3.90 -4.24 -38.40
C LYS A 119 -4.87 -3.98 -39.54
N GLY A 120 -4.37 -3.32 -40.58
CA GLY A 120 -5.01 -3.29 -41.89
C GLY A 120 -5.39 -4.71 -42.32
N PRO A 121 -6.43 -4.86 -43.16
CA PRO A 121 -6.99 -6.14 -43.53
C PRO A 121 -6.02 -6.90 -44.46
N SER A 122 -5.09 -7.67 -43.92
CA SER A 122 -4.27 -8.58 -44.74
C SER A 122 -3.71 -9.74 -43.92
N HIS A 123 -4.08 -10.95 -44.34
CA HIS A 123 -3.51 -12.27 -43.97
C HIS A 123 -4.00 -12.96 -42.69
N THR A 124 -5.32 -13.19 -42.60
CA THR A 124 -5.96 -14.03 -41.56
C THR A 124 -5.67 -15.55 -41.66
N LEU A 125 -5.14 -16.05 -42.78
CA LEU A 125 -4.97 -17.50 -42.99
C LEU A 125 -3.59 -18.06 -42.65
N LEU A 126 -2.52 -17.25 -42.69
CA LEU A 126 -1.16 -17.72 -42.43
C LEU A 126 -0.86 -17.90 -40.93
N THR A 127 -1.45 -17.06 -40.07
CA THR A 127 -1.25 -17.14 -38.61
C THR A 127 -1.89 -18.37 -37.95
N HIS A 128 -2.94 -18.95 -38.54
CA HIS A 128 -3.61 -20.11 -37.95
C HIS A 128 -2.79 -21.40 -38.11
N LEU A 129 -1.91 -21.47 -39.12
CA LEU A 129 -1.03 -22.62 -39.36
C LEU A 129 0.24 -22.58 -38.50
N GLU A 130 0.81 -21.40 -38.24
CA GLU A 130 2.00 -21.25 -37.40
C GLU A 130 1.74 -21.54 -35.91
N MET A 131 0.50 -21.36 -35.43
CA MET A 131 0.13 -21.66 -34.04
C MET A 131 0.01 -23.16 -33.75
N SER A 132 -0.17 -24.00 -34.78
CA SER A 132 -0.39 -25.43 -34.59
C SER A 132 0.88 -26.28 -34.57
N LEU A 133 2.06 -25.69 -34.84
CA LEU A 133 3.32 -26.43 -35.03
C LEU A 133 4.40 -26.17 -33.95
N LYS A 134 4.13 -25.34 -32.92
CA LYS A 134 5.05 -25.11 -31.79
C LYS A 134 4.58 -25.79 -30.49
N GLN A 135 4.19 -27.06 -30.61
CA GLN A 135 3.61 -27.86 -29.54
C GLN A 135 4.67 -28.56 -28.65
N ASP A 136 5.75 -27.84 -28.31
CA ASP A 136 6.76 -28.26 -27.31
C ASP A 136 6.99 -27.19 -26.22
N ALA A 137 6.15 -26.15 -26.18
CA ALA A 137 6.16 -25.19 -25.10
C ALA A 137 5.54 -25.83 -23.86
N ARG A 138 6.40 -26.32 -22.94
CA ARG A 138 6.06 -26.54 -21.52
C ARG A 138 5.04 -25.47 -21.12
N SER A 139 3.83 -25.88 -20.76
CA SER A 139 2.83 -24.96 -20.25
C SER A 139 3.35 -24.39 -18.93
N THR A 140 4.11 -23.30 -19.02
CA THR A 140 4.26 -22.37 -17.92
C THR A 140 2.86 -21.87 -17.65
N MET A 141 2.19 -22.52 -16.69
CA MET A 141 0.98 -22.01 -16.06
C MET A 141 1.17 -20.50 -15.90
N PRO A 142 0.27 -19.67 -16.43
CA PRO A 142 0.42 -18.23 -16.32
C PRO A 142 0.51 -17.91 -14.84
N VAL A 143 1.72 -17.56 -14.39
CA VAL A 143 1.97 -17.17 -13.02
C VAL A 143 1.07 -15.95 -12.79
N ASP A 144 0.10 -16.09 -11.89
CA ASP A 144 -0.83 -15.01 -11.55
C ASP A 144 0.01 -13.88 -10.91
N SER A 145 0.50 -12.97 -11.75
CA SER A 145 1.45 -11.92 -11.39
C SER A 145 0.77 -10.76 -10.67
N ARG A 146 -0.25 -11.06 -9.87
CA ARG A 146 -0.93 -10.09 -9.02
C ARG A 146 -0.01 -9.70 -7.88
N MET A 147 0.20 -8.41 -7.78
CA MET A 147 0.96 -7.84 -6.69
C MET A 147 0.06 -7.76 -5.45
N LYS A 148 0.56 -8.23 -4.30
CA LYS A 148 -0.18 -8.19 -3.04
C LYS A 148 0.48 -7.20 -2.09
N VAL A 149 -0.30 -6.28 -1.54
CA VAL A 149 0.16 -5.33 -0.53
C VAL A 149 -0.48 -5.66 0.81
N LEU A 150 0.32 -5.93 1.81
CA LEU A 150 -0.13 -6.02 3.20
C LEU A 150 -0.02 -4.64 3.84
N LEU A 151 -1.15 -4.07 4.24
CA LEU A 151 -1.20 -2.84 5.02
C LEU A 151 -1.67 -3.18 6.44
N TRP A 152 -0.84 -2.87 7.43
CA TRP A 152 -1.12 -3.20 8.82
C TRP A 152 -0.76 -2.06 9.76
N ASN A 153 -1.79 -1.55 10.44
CA ASN A 153 -1.58 -0.74 11.63
C ASN A 153 -1.31 -1.67 12.84
N CYS A 154 -0.04 -1.81 13.21
CA CYS A 154 0.40 -2.89 14.10
C CYS A 154 0.38 -2.54 15.59
N ARG A 155 0.19 -1.26 15.95
CA ARG A 155 0.16 -0.80 17.35
C ARG A 155 1.34 -1.29 18.22
N GLY A 156 2.53 -1.31 17.63
CA GLY A 156 3.76 -1.73 18.27
C GLY A 156 4.25 -3.09 17.75
N CYS A 157 5.49 -3.12 17.27
CA CYS A 157 6.10 -4.35 16.73
C CYS A 157 6.98 -5.10 17.75
N ASN A 158 7.06 -4.61 18.99
CA ASN A 158 7.97 -5.15 20.01
C ASN A 158 7.41 -6.39 20.74
N ASN A 159 6.13 -6.72 20.58
CA ASN A 159 5.51 -7.88 21.20
C ASN A 159 5.94 -9.20 20.50
N PRO A 160 6.35 -10.27 21.23
CA PRO A 160 6.61 -11.59 20.62
C PRO A 160 5.42 -12.16 19.84
N ASP A 161 4.18 -11.87 20.27
CA ASP A 161 2.97 -12.27 19.56
C ASP A 161 2.89 -11.61 18.17
N PHE A 162 3.27 -10.33 18.07
CA PHE A 162 3.34 -9.65 16.78
C PHE A 162 4.30 -10.38 15.84
N LYS A 163 5.51 -10.75 16.30
CA LYS A 163 6.49 -11.46 15.47
C LYS A 163 5.95 -12.80 14.97
N ARG A 164 5.28 -13.57 15.84
CA ARG A 164 4.66 -14.85 15.47
C ARG A 164 3.55 -14.65 14.44
N ILE A 165 2.63 -13.72 14.69
CA ILE A 165 1.50 -13.43 13.79
C ILE A 165 2.00 -12.88 12.45
N PHE A 166 2.93 -11.94 12.47
CA PHE A 166 3.54 -11.36 11.28
C PHE A 166 4.22 -12.41 10.42
N LYS A 167 5.03 -13.27 11.03
CA LYS A 167 5.68 -14.39 10.33
C LYS A 167 4.64 -15.27 9.64
N SER A 168 3.60 -15.70 10.36
CA SER A 168 2.52 -16.48 9.76
C SER A 168 1.85 -15.74 8.60
N ILE A 169 1.45 -14.47 8.78
CA ILE A 169 0.77 -13.71 7.72
C ILE A 169 1.65 -13.62 6.45
N VAL A 170 2.94 -13.34 6.61
CA VAL A 170 3.87 -13.22 5.49
C VAL A 170 4.08 -14.57 4.79
N GLU A 171 4.31 -15.64 5.55
CA GLU A 171 4.52 -16.98 4.99
C GLU A 171 3.28 -17.49 4.24
N TRP A 172 2.08 -17.29 4.80
CA TRP A 172 0.84 -17.79 4.22
C TRP A 172 0.36 -16.99 3.00
N ASN A 173 0.59 -15.67 2.98
CA ASN A 173 0.03 -14.81 1.93
C ASN A 173 1.04 -14.39 0.86
N ASN A 174 2.33 -14.42 1.20
CA ASN A 174 3.45 -13.99 0.37
C ASN A 174 3.23 -12.59 -0.25
N PRO A 175 3.05 -11.53 0.59
CA PRO A 175 2.87 -10.17 0.08
C PRO A 175 4.12 -9.68 -0.67
N SER A 176 3.90 -8.95 -1.76
CA SER A 176 4.95 -8.28 -2.53
C SER A 176 5.44 -6.99 -1.87
N ILE A 177 4.53 -6.28 -1.19
CA ILE A 177 4.84 -5.08 -0.38
C ILE A 177 4.19 -5.22 0.98
N ILE A 178 4.90 -4.74 2.00
CA ILE A 178 4.41 -4.65 3.38
C ILE A 178 4.52 -3.20 3.83
N CYS A 179 3.43 -2.64 4.33
CA CYS A 179 3.35 -1.30 4.90
C CYS A 179 2.88 -1.42 6.36
N LEU A 180 3.76 -1.07 7.30
CA LEU A 180 3.47 -1.08 8.73
C LEU A 180 3.35 0.34 9.26
N THR A 181 2.32 0.62 10.05
CA THR A 181 2.16 1.87 10.80
C THR A 181 2.13 1.60 12.30
N GLU A 182 2.40 2.63 13.11
CA GLU A 182 2.53 2.52 14.58
C GLU A 182 3.56 1.47 15.01
N THR A 183 4.73 1.41 14.39
CA THR A 183 5.79 0.45 14.74
C THR A 183 6.58 0.84 16.00
N ILE A 184 5.99 1.66 16.89
CA ILE A 184 6.70 2.21 18.05
C ILE A 184 7.29 1.04 18.87
N MET A 185 8.60 1.14 19.12
CA MET A 185 9.41 0.14 19.84
C MET A 185 9.52 0.47 21.32
#